data_AF-I0GQP9-F1
#
_entry.id   AF-I0GQP9-F1
#
_cell.length_a   1.000
_cell.length_b   1.000
_cell.length_c   1.000
_cell.angle_alpha   90.00
_cell.angle_beta   90.00
_cell.angle_gamma   90.00
#
_symmetry.space_group_name_H-M   'P 1'
#
loop_
_entity.id
_entity.type
_entity.pdbx_description
1 polymer ?
#
loop_
_entity_poly.entity_id
_entity_poly.type
_entity_poly.pdbx_seq_one_letter_code
_entity_poly.pdbx_strand_id
1 'polypeptide(L)'
;MNLKEAFQAQNTIVDLMDYIASYLAKEDNVMTITEKHLRSKALAGQQDESVDVSNKSEEMFDVGKLISIWQQLLVEKEKLGQAIGKAKANMAFNLDVAVDINKCRHEFLPYIEKLANRKSSHELQKGEGRGYVFNNEGNQTAYCYDIDRVMTIDYDRNKVRNVVKEVNRTADELSIKIDEALLQTQVDYELKFDLVGKESFILEELMEK
;
A
#
# COMPACT_ATOMS: atom_id res chain seq x y z
N MET A 1 11.15 9.52 -22.25
CA MET A 1 9.96 8.83 -21.68
C MET A 1 8.97 9.87 -21.20
N ASN A 2 7.68 9.55 -21.12
CA ASN A 2 6.71 10.44 -20.46
C ASN A 2 6.78 10.29 -18.92
N LEU A 3 6.12 11.20 -18.22
CA LEU A 3 6.14 11.24 -16.75
C LEU A 3 5.50 9.99 -16.12
N LYS A 4 4.49 9.39 -16.76
CA LYS A 4 3.90 8.12 -16.33
C LYS A 4 4.93 6.98 -16.35
N GLU A 5 5.62 6.81 -17.47
CA GLU A 5 6.69 5.83 -17.65
C GLU A 5 7.83 6.06 -16.65
N ALA A 6 8.21 7.32 -16.43
CA ALA A 6 9.24 7.68 -15.46
C ALA A 6 8.87 7.27 -14.02
N PHE A 7 7.62 7.51 -13.60
CA PHE A 7 7.14 7.05 -12.30
C PHE A 7 7.07 5.52 -12.20
N GLN A 8 6.63 4.84 -13.26
CA GLN A 8 6.62 3.37 -13.30
C GLN A 8 8.03 2.81 -13.16
N ALA A 9 8.99 3.34 -13.93
CA ALA A 9 10.40 2.96 -13.83
C ALA A 9 10.96 3.22 -12.42
N GLN A 10 10.62 4.36 -11.81
CA GLN A 10 11.05 4.67 -10.44
C GLN A 10 10.47 3.69 -9.42
N ASN A 11 9.22 3.25 -9.58
CA ASN A 11 8.62 2.21 -8.73
C ASN A 11 9.35 0.88 -8.92
N THR A 12 9.58 0.43 -10.16
CA THR A 12 10.31 -0.82 -10.42
C THR A 12 11.73 -0.80 -9.86
N ILE A 13 12.44 0.34 -9.93
CA ILE A 13 13.76 0.47 -9.30
C ILE A 13 13.66 0.30 -7.79
N VAL A 14 12.64 0.86 -7.13
CA VAL A 14 12.41 0.69 -5.69
C VAL A 14 12.11 -0.76 -5.36
N ASP A 15 11.22 -1.41 -6.12
CA ASP A 15 10.87 -2.82 -5.93
C ASP A 15 12.10 -3.73 -6.07
N LEU A 16 12.97 -3.48 -7.05
CA LEU A 16 14.25 -4.19 -7.21
C LEU A 16 15.18 -3.96 -6.00
N MET A 17 15.31 -2.72 -5.54
CA MET A 17 16.14 -2.40 -4.38
C MET A 17 15.64 -3.09 -3.11
N ASP A 18 14.32 -3.12 -2.90
CA ASP A 18 13.68 -3.78 -1.75
C ASP A 18 13.79 -5.30 -1.84
N TYR A 19 13.69 -5.87 -3.05
CA TYR A 19 13.91 -7.29 -3.30
C TYR A 19 15.36 -7.70 -2.97
N ILE A 20 16.36 -6.93 -3.44
CA ILE A 20 17.77 -7.17 -3.08
C ILE A 20 17.96 -7.07 -1.57
N ALA A 21 17.42 -6.03 -0.93
CA ALA A 21 17.55 -5.87 0.53
C ALA A 21 16.93 -7.05 1.29
N SER A 22 15.76 -7.52 0.84
CA SER A 22 15.08 -8.68 1.42
C SER A 22 15.85 -9.98 1.21
N TYR A 23 16.51 -10.15 0.06
CA TYR A 23 17.39 -11.29 -0.20
C TYR A 23 18.61 -11.27 0.74
N LEU A 24 19.27 -10.12 0.88
CA LEU A 24 20.45 -9.95 1.72
C LEU A 24 20.15 -10.04 3.22
N ALA A 25 18.92 -9.74 3.64
CA ALA A 25 18.49 -9.86 5.03
C ALA A 25 18.31 -11.32 5.49
N LYS A 26 18.21 -12.29 4.56
CA LYS A 26 18.09 -13.71 4.89
C LYS A 26 19.48 -14.29 5.16
N GLU A 27 19.70 -14.74 6.39
CA GLU A 27 20.99 -15.30 6.84
C GLU A 27 21.47 -16.47 5.97
N ASP A 28 20.56 -17.39 5.63
CA ASP A 28 20.85 -18.54 4.75
C ASP A 28 21.39 -18.14 3.37
N ASN A 29 20.99 -16.96 2.86
CA ASN A 29 21.42 -16.50 1.54
C ASN A 29 22.83 -15.92 1.56
N VAL A 30 23.26 -15.35 2.69
CA VAL A 30 24.54 -14.64 2.81
C VAL A 30 25.61 -15.43 3.56
N MET A 31 25.23 -16.49 4.26
CA MET A 31 26.14 -17.34 5.02
C MET A 31 26.17 -18.78 4.48
N THR A 32 27.18 -19.53 4.90
CA THR A 32 27.18 -21.00 4.83
C THR A 32 27.14 -21.51 6.25
N ILE A 33 26.09 -22.27 6.59
CA ILE A 33 25.84 -22.81 7.91
C ILE A 33 26.31 -24.25 7.92
N THR A 34 27.39 -24.53 8.65
CA THR A 34 27.92 -25.90 8.81
C THR A 34 27.72 -26.36 10.24
N GLU A 35 27.01 -27.47 10.42
CA GLU A 35 26.91 -28.14 11.70
C GLU A 35 28.03 -29.17 11.84
N LYS A 36 28.78 -29.09 12.96
CA LYS A 36 29.74 -30.13 13.32
C LYS A 36 29.14 -31.07 14.36
N HIS A 37 28.89 -32.31 13.94
CA HIS A 37 28.29 -33.37 14.74
C HIS A 37 29.40 -34.12 15.50
N LEU A 38 29.56 -33.83 16.79
CA LEU A 38 30.68 -34.31 17.61
C LEU A 38 30.48 -35.74 18.18
N ARG A 39 30.25 -36.72 17.30
CA ARG A 39 29.95 -38.11 17.68
C ARG A 39 31.07 -38.78 18.47
N SER A 40 32.32 -38.43 18.21
CA SER A 40 33.49 -38.97 18.92
C SER A 40 33.49 -38.63 20.41
N LYS A 41 32.87 -37.50 20.79
CA LYS A 41 32.70 -37.09 22.20
C LYS A 41 31.63 -37.89 22.92
N ALA A 42 30.59 -38.32 22.20
CA ALA A 42 29.51 -39.11 22.76
C ALA A 42 29.90 -40.58 22.90
N LEU A 43 30.69 -41.12 21.96
CA LEU A 43 31.12 -42.51 21.95
C LEU A 43 32.53 -42.68 21.35
N ALA A 44 33.44 -43.26 22.13
CA ALA A 44 34.80 -43.56 21.68
C ALA A 44 34.79 -44.48 20.45
N GLY A 45 35.57 -44.12 19.43
CA GLY A 45 35.66 -44.85 18.15
C GLY A 45 34.69 -44.36 17.07
N GLN A 46 33.76 -43.45 17.37
CA GLN A 46 32.96 -42.77 16.35
C GLN A 46 33.69 -41.56 15.77
N GLN A 47 33.45 -41.25 14.49
CA GLN A 47 34.01 -40.06 13.83
C GLN A 47 33.05 -38.89 13.89
N ASP A 48 33.58 -37.70 14.13
CA ASP A 48 32.83 -36.45 13.98
C ASP A 48 32.49 -36.22 12.50
N GLU A 49 31.34 -35.61 12.24
CA GLU A 49 30.86 -35.29 10.89
C GLU A 49 30.62 -33.78 10.78
N SER A 50 30.74 -33.23 9.58
CA SER A 50 30.37 -31.83 9.29
C SER A 50 29.41 -31.82 8.12
N VAL A 51 28.26 -31.17 8.31
CA VAL A 51 27.17 -31.13 7.33
C VAL A 51 26.85 -29.67 7.03
N ASP A 52 26.79 -29.31 5.75
CA ASP A 52 26.22 -28.04 5.32
C ASP A 52 24.70 -28.13 5.45
N VAL A 53 24.14 -27.27 6.30
CA VAL A 53 22.70 -27.18 6.58
C VAL A 53 22.11 -25.86 6.08
N SER A 54 22.84 -25.11 5.24
CA SER A 54 22.36 -23.87 4.65
C SER A 54 21.12 -24.12 3.80
N ASN A 55 20.06 -23.32 4.00
CA ASN A 55 18.86 -23.37 3.16
C ASN A 55 18.78 -22.16 2.23
N LYS A 56 19.72 -22.10 1.27
CA LYS A 56 19.82 -20.97 0.33
C LYS A 56 18.60 -20.92 -0.59
N SER A 57 18.19 -19.72 -0.98
CA SER A 57 17.16 -19.58 -2.01
C SER A 57 17.63 -20.10 -3.37
N GLU A 58 16.68 -20.50 -4.22
CA GLU A 58 16.95 -21.16 -5.50
C GLU A 58 17.76 -20.30 -6.47
N GLU A 59 17.64 -18.97 -6.36
CA GLU A 59 18.34 -18.02 -7.24
C GLU A 59 19.85 -18.00 -6.99
N MET A 60 20.30 -18.33 -5.78
CA MET A 60 21.72 -18.42 -5.40
C MET A 60 22.58 -17.21 -5.84
N PHE A 61 22.01 -16.01 -5.80
CA PHE A 61 22.68 -14.79 -6.23
C PHE A 61 24.01 -14.54 -5.52
N ASP A 62 24.99 -14.04 -6.29
CA ASP A 62 26.25 -13.55 -5.74
C ASP A 62 26.02 -12.26 -4.95
N VAL A 63 26.36 -12.30 -3.65
CA VAL A 63 26.14 -11.21 -2.71
C VAL A 63 26.92 -9.95 -3.10
N GLY A 64 28.16 -10.09 -3.60
CA GLY A 64 28.98 -8.96 -4.00
C GLY A 64 28.42 -8.23 -5.22
N LYS A 65 27.95 -8.99 -6.21
CA LYS A 65 27.24 -8.46 -7.38
C LYS A 65 25.93 -7.80 -6.98
N LEU A 66 25.13 -8.41 -6.10
CA LEU A 66 23.89 -7.81 -5.61
C LEU A 66 24.10 -6.43 -4.97
N ILE A 67 25.11 -6.29 -4.11
CA ILE A 67 25.46 -5.01 -3.49
C ILE A 67 25.85 -3.98 -4.56
N SER A 68 26.62 -4.40 -5.55
CA SER A 68 27.05 -3.53 -6.65
C SER A 68 25.86 -3.07 -7.50
N ILE A 69 24.94 -3.97 -7.83
CA ILE A 69 23.70 -3.65 -8.57
C ILE A 69 22.83 -2.70 -7.75
N TRP A 70 22.63 -2.97 -6.46
CA TRP A 70 21.86 -2.10 -5.57
C TRP A 70 22.40 -0.66 -5.54
N GLN A 71 23.72 -0.50 -5.48
CA GLN A 71 24.36 0.82 -5.54
C GLN A 71 24.10 1.52 -6.89
N GLN A 72 24.15 0.78 -8.00
CA GLN A 72 23.86 1.35 -9.31
C GLN A 72 22.38 1.76 -9.43
N LEU A 73 21.45 0.94 -8.92
CA LEU A 73 20.02 1.25 -8.85
C LEU A 73 19.75 2.50 -8.00
N LEU A 74 20.47 2.68 -6.88
CA LEU A 74 20.37 3.88 -6.05
C LEU A 74 20.76 5.15 -6.84
N VAL A 75 21.88 5.10 -7.57
CA VAL A 75 22.33 6.23 -8.41
C VAL A 75 21.33 6.51 -9.52
N GLU A 76 20.76 5.47 -10.14
CA GLU A 76 19.75 5.59 -11.18
C GLU A 76 18.46 6.23 -10.63
N LYS A 77 18.01 5.78 -9.46
CA LYS A 77 16.85 6.34 -8.75
C LYS A 77 17.02 7.84 -8.48
N GLU A 78 18.22 8.26 -8.06
CA GLU A 78 18.52 9.66 -7.80
C GLU A 78 18.43 10.49 -9.09
N LYS A 79 19.10 10.05 -10.16
CA LYS A 79 19.14 10.77 -11.44
C LYS A 79 17.77 10.86 -12.10
N LEU A 80 17.03 9.77 -12.13
CA LEU A 80 15.65 9.74 -12.62
C LEU A 80 14.77 10.67 -11.79
N GLY A 81 14.89 10.65 -10.46
CA GLY A 81 14.16 11.54 -9.56
C GLY A 81 14.45 13.03 -9.82
N GLN A 82 15.70 13.39 -10.09
CA GLN A 82 16.06 14.76 -10.47
C GLN A 82 15.44 15.15 -11.82
N ALA A 83 15.45 14.25 -12.82
CA ALA A 83 14.83 14.51 -14.12
C ALA A 83 13.31 14.68 -14.01
N ILE A 84 12.63 13.82 -13.24
CA ILE A 84 11.21 13.94 -12.88
C ILE A 84 10.93 15.29 -12.21
N GLY A 85 11.76 15.68 -11.23
CA GLY A 85 11.62 16.97 -10.54
C GLY A 85 11.71 18.16 -11.49
N LYS A 86 12.66 18.15 -12.42
CA LYS A 86 12.79 19.19 -13.47
C LYS A 86 11.58 19.20 -14.41
N ALA A 87 11.11 18.04 -14.85
CA ALA A 87 9.94 17.94 -15.71
C ALA A 87 8.70 18.54 -15.04
N LYS A 88 8.48 18.23 -13.76
CA LYS A 88 7.38 18.79 -12.96
C LYS A 88 7.50 20.29 -12.73
N ALA A 89 8.71 20.80 -12.50
CA ALA A 89 8.93 22.23 -12.28
C ALA A 89 8.56 23.11 -13.50
N ASN A 90 8.58 22.52 -14.71
CA ASN A 90 8.19 23.20 -15.95
C ASN A 90 6.69 23.16 -16.24
N MET A 91 5.89 22.47 -15.41
CA MET A 91 4.45 22.35 -15.62
C MET A 91 3.72 23.65 -15.24
N ALA A 92 2.59 23.91 -15.91
CA ALA A 92 1.74 25.07 -15.62
C ALA A 92 0.99 24.99 -14.27
N PHE A 93 1.01 23.84 -13.61
CA PHE A 93 0.40 23.62 -12.30
C PHE A 93 1.25 22.65 -11.48
N ASN A 94 1.08 22.69 -10.16
CA ASN A 94 1.76 21.77 -9.25
C ASN A 94 1.05 20.41 -9.25
N LEU A 95 1.70 19.40 -9.87
CA LEU A 95 1.16 18.06 -9.98
C LEU A 95 0.95 17.37 -8.62
N ASP A 96 1.88 17.53 -7.67
CA ASP A 96 1.78 16.85 -6.37
C ASP A 96 0.58 17.36 -5.58
N VAL A 97 0.40 18.68 -5.55
CA VAL A 97 -0.75 19.32 -4.90
C VAL A 97 -2.06 18.93 -5.60
N ALA A 98 -2.05 18.83 -6.93
CA ALA A 98 -3.22 18.39 -7.68
C ALA A 98 -3.60 16.95 -7.31
N VAL A 99 -2.64 16.02 -7.29
CA VAL A 99 -2.86 14.62 -6.91
C VAL A 99 -3.36 14.52 -5.46
N ASP A 100 -2.72 15.22 -4.52
CA ASP A 100 -3.10 15.20 -3.11
C ASP A 100 -4.51 15.72 -2.87
N ILE A 101 -4.85 16.89 -3.42
CA ILE A 101 -6.20 17.46 -3.31
C ILE A 101 -7.23 16.52 -3.95
N ASN A 102 -6.91 15.92 -5.09
CA ASN A 102 -7.86 15.02 -5.75
C ASN A 102 -8.07 13.74 -4.94
N LYS A 103 -7.02 13.21 -4.31
CA LYS A 103 -7.12 12.11 -3.36
C LYS A 103 -8.05 12.46 -2.21
N CYS A 104 -7.91 13.64 -1.59
CA CYS A 104 -8.83 14.08 -0.53
C CYS A 104 -10.29 14.14 -1.00
N ARG A 105 -10.56 14.58 -2.25
CA ARG A 105 -11.92 14.58 -2.82
C ARG A 105 -12.47 13.16 -2.92
N HIS A 106 -11.71 12.24 -3.51
CA HIS A 106 -12.14 10.85 -3.67
C HIS A 106 -12.30 10.12 -2.33
N GLU A 107 -11.46 10.43 -1.34
CA GLU A 107 -11.60 9.88 0.02
C GLU A 107 -12.86 10.39 0.73
N PHE A 108 -13.22 11.67 0.56
CA PHE A 108 -14.39 12.25 1.19
C PHE A 108 -15.71 11.85 0.51
N LEU A 109 -15.68 11.66 -0.81
CA LEU A 109 -16.86 11.47 -1.64
C LEU A 109 -17.82 10.35 -1.16
N PRO A 110 -17.35 9.13 -0.80
CA PRO A 110 -18.23 8.05 -0.33
C PRO A 110 -19.01 8.42 0.94
N TYR A 111 -18.44 9.25 1.81
CA TYR A 111 -19.09 9.67 3.05
C TYR A 111 -20.23 10.63 2.78
N ILE A 112 -20.00 11.62 1.92
CA ILE A 112 -21.01 12.61 1.59
C ILE A 112 -22.11 12.04 0.67
N GLU A 113 -21.80 11.05 -0.15
CA GLU A 113 -22.79 10.26 -0.90
C GLU A 113 -23.70 9.46 0.02
N LYS A 114 -23.14 8.79 1.03
CA LYS A 114 -23.93 8.10 2.07
C LYS A 114 -24.86 9.07 2.79
N LEU A 115 -24.38 10.27 3.10
CA LEU A 115 -25.18 11.34 3.70
C LEU A 115 -26.30 11.79 2.76
N ALA A 116 -26.00 12.04 1.49
CA ALA A 116 -26.98 12.40 0.46
C ALA A 116 -28.05 11.32 0.25
N ASN A 117 -27.75 10.07 0.57
CA ASN A 117 -28.64 8.93 0.38
C ASN A 117 -29.43 8.51 1.63
N ARG A 118 -29.00 8.92 2.82
CA ARG A 118 -29.68 8.62 4.09
C ARG A 118 -31.12 9.15 4.07
N LYS A 119 -32.00 8.45 4.79
CA LYS A 119 -33.42 8.81 4.97
C LYS A 119 -33.74 8.83 6.47
N SER A 120 -34.71 9.64 6.86
CA SER A 120 -35.37 9.48 8.16
C SER A 120 -36.00 8.08 8.22
N SER A 121 -36.03 7.47 9.39
CA SER A 121 -36.57 6.13 9.62
C SER A 121 -37.42 6.09 10.88
N HIS A 122 -38.28 5.09 10.93
CA HIS A 122 -39.17 4.81 12.05
C HIS A 122 -39.12 3.31 12.32
N GLU A 123 -38.96 2.92 13.57
CA GLU A 123 -38.88 1.53 14.00
C GLU A 123 -39.60 1.35 15.34
N LEU A 124 -40.54 0.40 15.38
CA LEU A 124 -41.15 -0.04 16.64
C LEU A 124 -40.36 -1.25 17.16
N GLN A 125 -39.63 -1.05 18.25
CA GLN A 125 -38.79 -2.05 18.90
C GLN A 125 -39.62 -2.80 19.95
N LYS A 126 -40.21 -3.93 19.53
CA LYS A 126 -41.18 -4.67 20.34
C LYS A 126 -40.53 -5.35 21.55
N GLY A 127 -41.04 -5.07 22.74
CA GLY A 127 -40.59 -5.69 24.00
C GLY A 127 -39.15 -5.39 24.43
N GLU A 128 -38.45 -4.48 23.73
CA GLU A 128 -37.05 -4.10 24.04
C GLU A 128 -36.95 -3.17 25.26
N GLY A 129 -38.03 -2.43 25.58
CA GLY A 129 -38.09 -1.58 26.77
C GLY A 129 -38.31 -2.41 28.03
N ARG A 130 -37.61 -2.06 29.13
CA ARG A 130 -37.75 -2.73 30.42
C ARG A 130 -38.01 -1.72 31.54
N GLY A 131 -39.07 -1.96 32.30
CA GLY A 131 -39.44 -1.17 33.48
C GLY A 131 -39.64 -2.07 34.69
N TYR A 132 -39.76 -1.46 35.87
CA TYR A 132 -40.01 -2.18 37.11
C TYR A 132 -41.18 -1.54 37.85
N VAL A 133 -42.00 -2.37 38.49
CA VAL A 133 -43.13 -1.96 39.33
C VAL A 133 -43.21 -2.88 40.54
N PHE A 134 -43.67 -2.37 41.68
CA PHE A 134 -43.95 -3.22 42.84
C PHE A 134 -45.31 -3.89 42.65
N ASN A 135 -45.37 -5.20 42.85
CA ASN A 135 -46.63 -5.94 42.84
C ASN A 135 -47.41 -5.70 44.15
N ASN A 136 -48.63 -6.23 44.24
CA ASN A 136 -49.50 -6.06 45.41
C ASN A 136 -48.94 -6.66 46.71
N GLU A 137 -47.88 -7.48 46.63
CA GLU A 137 -47.18 -8.07 47.78
C GLU A 137 -45.94 -7.25 48.20
N GLY A 138 -45.68 -6.12 47.54
CA GLY A 138 -44.51 -5.28 47.77
C GLY A 138 -43.21 -5.77 47.12
N ASN A 139 -43.28 -6.77 46.23
CA ASN A 139 -42.13 -7.31 45.51
C ASN A 139 -41.91 -6.59 44.17
N GLN A 140 -40.67 -6.22 43.86
CA GLN A 140 -40.32 -5.58 42.59
C GLN A 140 -40.40 -6.59 41.44
N THR A 141 -41.22 -6.30 40.44
CA THR A 141 -41.45 -7.12 39.24
C THR A 141 -41.09 -6.33 37.99
N ALA A 142 -40.39 -6.95 37.04
CA ALA A 142 -40.08 -6.33 35.75
C ALA A 142 -41.24 -6.49 34.76
N TYR A 143 -41.44 -5.50 33.90
CA TYR A 143 -42.32 -5.60 32.74
C TYR A 143 -41.59 -5.11 31.48
N CYS A 144 -41.96 -5.67 30.33
CA CYS A 144 -41.45 -5.26 29.03
C CYS A 144 -42.46 -4.37 28.31
N TYR A 145 -41.98 -3.42 27.51
CA TYR A 145 -42.80 -2.53 26.69
C TYR A 145 -42.14 -2.24 25.35
N ASP A 146 -42.93 -1.83 24.37
CA ASP A 146 -42.45 -1.46 23.04
C ASP A 146 -41.82 -0.06 23.07
N ILE A 147 -40.70 0.12 22.36
CA ILE A 147 -40.07 1.44 22.16
C ILE A 147 -40.37 1.92 20.74
N ASP A 148 -41.06 3.05 20.64
CA ASP A 148 -41.32 3.72 19.36
C ASP A 148 -40.15 4.65 19.01
N ARG A 149 -39.28 4.24 18.09
CA ARG A 149 -38.04 4.94 17.73
C ARG A 149 -38.17 5.66 16.39
N VAL A 150 -38.03 6.98 16.42
CA VAL A 150 -38.02 7.84 15.21
C VAL A 150 -36.65 8.46 15.03
N MET A 151 -36.02 8.26 13.87
CA MET A 151 -34.78 8.92 13.47
C MET A 151 -35.08 9.91 12.36
N THR A 152 -34.81 11.19 12.59
CA THR A 152 -35.03 12.25 11.60
C THR A 152 -33.70 12.84 11.17
N ILE A 153 -33.52 13.04 9.87
CA ILE A 153 -32.38 13.80 9.34
C ILE A 153 -32.46 15.25 9.83
N ASP A 154 -31.35 15.76 10.35
CA ASP A 154 -31.18 17.10 10.93
C ASP A 154 -30.34 18.05 10.03
N TYR A 155 -30.20 17.71 8.75
CA TYR A 155 -29.46 18.50 7.76
C TYR A 155 -30.24 18.66 6.44
N ASP A 156 -29.87 19.67 5.65
CA ASP A 156 -30.43 19.89 4.31
C ASP A 156 -29.84 18.91 3.29
N ARG A 157 -30.57 17.83 3.04
CA ARG A 157 -30.19 16.78 2.10
C ARG A 157 -30.00 17.29 0.66
N ASN A 158 -30.70 18.35 0.24
CA ASN A 158 -30.55 18.90 -1.11
C ASN A 158 -29.24 19.67 -1.25
N LYS A 159 -28.84 20.41 -0.22
CA LYS A 159 -27.49 21.01 -0.18
C LYS A 159 -26.40 19.94 -0.26
N VAL A 160 -26.52 18.86 0.51
CA VAL A 160 -25.55 17.74 0.47
C VAL A 160 -25.46 17.14 -0.94
N ARG A 161 -26.59 16.91 -1.62
CA ARG A 161 -26.60 16.43 -3.02
C ARG A 161 -25.90 17.37 -3.98
N ASN A 162 -26.03 18.68 -3.81
CA ASN A 162 -25.34 19.65 -4.65
C ASN A 162 -23.83 19.61 -4.39
N VAL A 163 -23.40 19.48 -3.13
CA VAL A 163 -21.97 19.31 -2.81
C VAL A 163 -21.43 18.04 -3.45
N VAL A 164 -22.15 16.90 -3.41
CA VAL A 164 -21.75 15.66 -4.11
C VAL A 164 -21.52 15.91 -5.61
N LYS A 165 -22.42 16.64 -6.28
CA LYS A 165 -22.28 16.96 -7.70
C LYS A 165 -21.03 17.80 -7.99
N GLU A 166 -20.79 18.84 -7.20
CA GLU A 166 -19.63 19.71 -7.38
C GLU A 166 -18.30 19.00 -7.07
N VAL A 167 -18.26 18.18 -6.00
CA VAL A 167 -17.06 17.40 -5.66
C VAL A 167 -16.75 16.40 -6.77
N ASN A 168 -17.76 15.67 -7.29
CA ASN A 168 -17.56 14.76 -8.43
C ASN A 168 -17.04 15.50 -9.66
N ARG A 169 -17.73 16.57 -10.08
CA ARG A 169 -17.34 17.35 -11.26
C ARG A 169 -15.90 17.85 -11.17
N THR A 170 -15.54 18.46 -10.04
CA THR A 170 -14.18 19.00 -9.85
C THR A 170 -13.13 17.93 -9.66
N ALA A 171 -13.49 16.74 -9.15
CA ALA A 171 -12.59 15.60 -9.08
C ALA A 171 -12.32 15.04 -10.49
N ASP A 172 -13.35 14.82 -11.28
CA ASP A 172 -13.24 14.32 -12.66
C ASP A 172 -12.42 15.26 -13.56
N GLU A 173 -12.72 16.57 -13.50
CA GLU A 173 -11.96 17.59 -14.23
C GLU A 173 -10.46 17.60 -13.84
N LEU A 174 -10.14 17.35 -12.57
CA LEU A 174 -8.75 17.33 -12.11
C LEU A 174 -8.07 16.00 -12.46
N SER A 175 -8.78 14.87 -12.40
CA SER A 175 -8.28 13.57 -12.85
C SER A 175 -7.84 13.61 -14.31
N ILE A 176 -8.67 14.17 -15.19
CA ILE A 176 -8.33 14.34 -16.61
C ILE A 176 -7.04 15.16 -16.78
N LYS A 177 -6.91 16.28 -16.05
CA LYS A 177 -5.71 17.13 -16.12
C LYS A 177 -4.46 16.41 -15.60
N ILE A 178 -4.59 15.61 -14.54
CA ILE A 178 -3.49 14.80 -14.00
C ILE A 178 -3.07 13.76 -15.04
N ASP A 179 -4.02 13.04 -15.63
CA ASP A 179 -3.74 12.01 -16.65
C ASP A 179 -3.09 12.60 -17.90
N GLU A 180 -3.60 13.73 -18.40
CA GLU A 180 -3.00 14.46 -19.51
C GLU A 180 -1.55 14.88 -19.18
N ALA A 181 -1.32 15.43 -17.99
CA ALA A 181 0.01 15.81 -17.56
C ALA A 181 0.97 14.62 -17.48
N LEU A 182 0.52 13.47 -16.96
CA LEU A 182 1.31 12.26 -16.87
C LEU A 182 1.74 11.71 -18.24
N LEU A 183 0.85 11.82 -19.24
CA LEU A 183 1.09 11.29 -20.58
C LEU A 183 1.86 12.27 -21.49
N GLN A 184 1.62 13.57 -21.37
CA GLN A 184 2.17 14.58 -22.28
C GLN A 184 3.50 15.16 -21.80
N THR A 185 3.72 15.22 -20.48
CA THR A 185 4.96 15.79 -19.93
C THR A 185 6.12 14.86 -20.19
N GLN A 186 7.12 15.35 -20.94
CA GLN A 186 8.33 14.60 -21.24
C GLN A 186 9.33 14.71 -20.09
N VAL A 187 9.93 13.57 -19.75
CA VAL A 187 11.08 13.48 -18.84
C VAL A 187 12.31 13.21 -19.72
N ASP A 188 13.21 14.19 -19.75
CA ASP A 188 14.49 14.10 -20.46
C ASP A 188 15.47 13.22 -19.67
N TYR A 189 15.25 11.91 -19.78
CA TYR A 189 16.06 10.89 -19.14
C TYR A 189 15.99 9.59 -19.93
N GLU A 190 17.11 8.90 -20.03
CA GLU A 190 17.25 7.58 -20.64
C GLU A 190 17.66 6.59 -19.55
N LEU A 191 16.90 5.50 -19.40
CA LEU A 191 17.17 4.47 -18.41
C LEU A 191 18.43 3.69 -18.79
N LYS A 192 19.25 3.39 -17.79
CA LYS A 192 20.43 2.53 -17.97
C LYS A 192 20.11 1.05 -17.96
N PHE A 193 19.00 0.66 -17.35
CA PHE A 193 18.60 -0.72 -17.15
C PHE A 193 17.33 -1.01 -17.94
N ASP A 194 17.23 -2.23 -18.46
CA ASP A 194 15.95 -2.77 -18.87
C ASP A 194 15.19 -3.19 -17.60
N LEU A 195 13.99 -2.63 -17.41
CA LEU A 195 13.17 -2.81 -16.22
C LEU A 195 11.94 -3.68 -16.51
N VAL A 196 11.92 -4.39 -17.64
CA VAL A 196 10.78 -5.22 -18.04
C VAL A 196 10.92 -6.63 -17.47
N GLY A 197 9.96 -7.03 -16.63
CA GLY A 197 9.85 -8.40 -16.15
C GLY A 197 9.70 -8.50 -14.64
N LYS A 198 9.97 -9.71 -14.11
CA LYS A 198 10.02 -9.94 -12.66
C LYS A 198 11.40 -9.56 -12.13
N GLU A 199 11.46 -9.20 -10.86
CA GLU A 199 12.65 -8.74 -10.16
C GLU A 199 13.79 -9.75 -10.26
N SER A 200 13.50 -11.04 -10.04
CA SER A 200 14.51 -12.10 -10.12
C SER A 200 15.17 -12.18 -11.50
N PHE A 201 14.38 -12.15 -12.58
CA PHE A 201 14.90 -12.22 -13.95
C PHE A 201 15.70 -10.97 -14.33
N ILE A 202 15.22 -9.79 -13.92
CA ILE A 202 15.96 -8.54 -14.15
C ILE A 202 17.32 -8.60 -13.45
N LEU A 203 17.36 -9.09 -12.21
CA LEU A 203 18.61 -9.21 -11.46
C LEU A 203 19.55 -10.26 -12.05
N GLU A 204 19.05 -11.40 -12.53
CA GLU A 204 19.84 -12.38 -13.27
C GLU A 204 20.50 -11.74 -14.49
N GLU A 205 19.75 -11.02 -15.32
CA GLU A 205 20.28 -10.34 -16.50
C GLU A 205 21.33 -9.27 -16.14
N LEU A 206 21.09 -8.52 -15.06
CA LEU A 206 22.03 -7.51 -14.57
C LEU A 206 23.32 -8.13 -13.99
N MET A 207 23.28 -9.38 -13.54
CA MET A 207 24.47 -10.09 -13.04
C MET A 207 25.30 -10.72 -14.15
N GLU A 208 24.73 -10.95 -15.33
CA GLU A 208 25.42 -11.45 -16.52
C GLU A 208 26.19 -10.36 -17.27
N LYS A 209 25.82 -9.09 -17.08
CA LYS A 209 26.49 -7.91 -17.63
C LYS A 209 27.67 -7.43 -16.78
#